data_AF-A0A4R5LXS9-F1
#
_entry.id   AF-A0A4R5LXS9-F1
#
_cell.length_a   1.000
_cell.length_b   1.000
_cell.length_c   1.000
_cell.angle_alpha   90.00
_cell.angle_beta   90.00
_cell.angle_gamma   90.00
#
_symmetry.space_group_name_H-M   'P 1'
#
loop_
_entity.id
_entity.type
_entity.pdbx_description
1 polymer ?
#
loop_
_entity_poly.entity_id
_entity_poly.type
_entity_poly.pdbx_seq_one_letter_code
_entity_poly.pdbx_strand_id
1 'polypeptide(L)' 'MRFSFLAVTLCAFGATMAQAADITGAGSTFAAPIYTKWADAYLKSGGGKVNYQGIGSSGGIKQIQAKTVDFAG' A
#
# COMPACT_ATOMS: atom_id res chain seq x y z
N MET A 1 -29.21 10.62 50.73
CA MET A 1 -28.34 9.53 50.24
C MET A 1 -27.78 9.93 48.90
N ARG A 2 -26.46 9.90 48.77
CA ARG A 2 -25.69 10.26 47.58
C ARG A 2 -25.79 9.10 46.58
N PHE A 3 -26.44 9.30 45.44
CA PHE A 3 -26.26 8.42 44.29
C PHE A 3 -25.61 9.25 43.18
N SER A 4 -24.28 9.35 43.25
CA SER A 4 -23.46 9.77 42.13
C SER A 4 -23.65 8.74 41.01
N PHE A 5 -24.47 9.07 40.02
CA PHE A 5 -24.57 8.30 38.79
C PHE A 5 -23.28 8.53 37.99
N LEU A 6 -22.40 7.55 38.16
CA LEU A 6 -21.31 7.11 37.30
C LEU A 6 -21.31 7.77 35.90
N ALA A 7 -20.39 8.70 35.68
CA ALA A 7 -20.05 9.20 34.36
C ALA A 7 -19.35 8.08 33.58
N VAL A 8 -20.12 7.29 32.83
CA VAL A 8 -19.60 6.35 31.83
C VAL A 8 -20.02 6.88 30.47
N THR A 9 -19.21 7.77 29.90
CA THR A 9 -19.39 8.18 28.51
C THR A 9 -18.05 8.10 27.79
N LEU A 10 -17.84 6.91 27.23
CA LEU A 10 -17.25 6.68 25.92
C LEU A 10 -15.81 7.19 25.71
N CYS A 11 -14.83 6.41 26.16
CA CYS A 11 -13.57 6.31 25.42
C CYS A 11 -13.88 5.70 24.04
N ALA A 12 -14.26 6.54 23.09
CA ALA A 12 -14.27 6.19 21.68
C ALA A 12 -12.81 5.86 21.31
N PHE A 13 -12.49 4.57 21.33
CA PHE A 13 -11.28 4.02 20.75
C PHE A 13 -11.34 4.39 19.26
N GLY A 14 -10.67 5.48 18.90
CA GLY A 14 -10.47 5.87 17.51
C GLY A 14 -9.65 4.78 16.85
N ALA A 15 -10.32 3.78 16.28
CA ALA A 15 -9.69 2.82 15.39
C ALA A 15 -9.23 3.63 14.18
N THR A 16 -7.98 4.07 14.19
CA THR A 16 -7.34 4.65 13.02
C THR A 16 -7.36 3.56 11.96
N MET A 17 -8.26 3.68 10.99
CA MET A 17 -8.26 2.84 9.80
C MET A 17 -6.94 3.12 9.09
N ALA A 18 -5.98 2.21 9.22
CA ALA A 18 -4.72 2.31 8.49
C ALA A 18 -5.04 2.22 6.99
N GLN A 19 -4.97 3.35 6.30
CA GLN A 19 -5.06 3.40 4.85
C GLN A 19 -3.72 2.90 4.31
N ALA A 20 -3.73 1.72 3.68
CA ALA A 20 -2.55 1.24 2.97
C ALA A 20 -2.23 2.22 1.84
N ALA A 21 -1.03 2.80 1.86
CA ALA A 21 -0.56 3.63 0.76
C ALA A 21 -0.40 2.77 -0.50
N ASP A 22 -0.72 3.35 -1.66
CA ASP A 22 -0.43 2.73 -2.95
C ASP A 22 1.09 2.52 -3.10
N ILE A 23 1.48 1.32 -3.51
CA ILE A 23 2.88 0.99 -3.83
C ILE A 23 3.07 1.16 -5.33
N THR A 24 4.18 1.77 -5.72
CA THR A 24 4.56 2.03 -7.11
C THR A 24 5.88 1.35 -7.45
N GLY A 25 5.94 0.70 -8.61
CA GLY A 25 7.16 0.08 -9.12
C GLY A 25 7.32 0.30 -10.62
N ALA A 26 8.55 0.21 -11.10
CA ALA A 26 8.85 0.30 -12.53
C ALA A 26 10.08 -0.53 -12.88
N GLY A 27 10.15 -1.06 -14.11
CA GLY A 27 11.30 -1.86 -14.52
C GLY A 27 11.07 -2.80 -15.68
N SER A 28 11.68 -3.98 -15.59
CA SER A 28 11.63 -5.08 -16.56
C SER A 28 10.25 -5.27 -17.16
N THR A 29 10.18 -5.14 -18.49
CA THR A 29 8.99 -5.48 -19.29
C THR A 29 8.74 -6.99 -19.30
N PHE A 30 9.80 -7.79 -19.14
CA PHE A 30 9.70 -9.24 -19.05
C PHE A 30 9.00 -9.69 -17.77
N ALA A 31 9.29 -9.06 -16.62
CA ALA A 31 8.64 -9.38 -15.34
C ALA A 31 7.26 -8.71 -15.18
N ALA A 32 6.92 -7.72 -16.01
CA ALA A 32 5.67 -6.96 -15.88
C ALA A 32 4.41 -7.86 -15.81
N PRO A 33 4.24 -8.91 -16.65
CA PRO A 33 3.04 -9.74 -16.60
C PRO A 33 2.85 -10.45 -15.27
N ILE A 34 3.92 -10.92 -14.64
CA ILE A 34 3.81 -11.63 -13.34
C ILE A 34 3.55 -10.66 -12.20
N TYR A 35 4.18 -9.48 -12.20
CA TYR A 35 3.89 -8.44 -11.21
C TYR A 35 2.44 -7.95 -11.28
N THR A 36 1.86 -7.81 -12.48
CA THR A 36 0.43 -7.49 -12.61
C THR A 36 -0.45 -8.56 -11.97
N LYS A 37 -0.16 -9.85 -12.20
CA LYS A 37 -0.94 -10.95 -11.59
C LYS A 37 -0.82 -10.98 -10.07
N TRP A 38 0.37 -10.72 -9.53
CA TRP A 38 0.57 -10.66 -8.10
C TRP A 38 -0.08 -9.42 -7.46
N ALA A 39 -0.03 -8.26 -8.12
CA ALA A 39 -0.71 -7.05 -7.67
C ALA A 39 -2.23 -7.26 -7.58
N ASP A 40 -2.83 -7.86 -8.61
CA ASP A 40 -4.25 -8.20 -8.62
C ASP A 40 -4.62 -9.16 -7.49
N ALA A 41 -3.80 -10.19 -7.26
CA ALA A 41 -4.03 -11.17 -6.20
C ALA A 41 -3.89 -10.56 -4.81
N TYR A 42 -2.87 -9.72 -4.61
CA TYR A 42 -2.60 -9.04 -3.35
C TYR A 42 -3.74 -8.07 -2.98
N LEU A 43 -4.25 -7.30 -3.96
CA LEU A 43 -5.40 -6.45 -3.74
C LEU A 43 -6.65 -7.27 -3.36
N LYS A 44 -6.89 -8.40 -4.04
CA LYS A 44 -8.03 -9.30 -3.74
C LYS A 44 -7.91 -9.99 -2.38
N SER A 45 -6.71 -10.20 -1.87
CA SER A 45 -6.49 -10.79 -0.54
C SER A 45 -6.61 -9.76 0.61
N GLY A 46 -7.04 -8.53 0.33
CA GLY A 46 -7.13 -7.45 1.32
C GLY A 46 -5.83 -6.69 1.55
N GLY A 47 -4.84 -6.87 0.68
CA GLY A 47 -3.62 -6.05 0.65
C GLY A 47 -3.83 -4.67 0.04
N GLY A 48 -2.77 -3.87 0.03
CA GLY A 48 -2.74 -2.58 -0.65
C GLY A 48 -2.72 -2.69 -2.18
N LYS A 49 -2.88 -1.55 -2.86
CA LYS A 49 -2.77 -1.47 -4.31
C LYS A 49 -1.30 -1.37 -4.74
N VAL A 50 -0.92 -2.15 -5.74
CA VAL A 50 0.43 -2.15 -6.32
C VAL A 50 0.32 -1.78 -7.80
N ASN A 51 1.01 -0.70 -8.20
CA ASN A 51 1.07 -0.22 -9.58
C ASN A 51 2.46 -0.49 -10.14
N TYR A 52 2.59 -1.31 -11.18
CA TYR A 52 3.87 -1.59 -11.83
C TYR A 52 3.91 -1.11 -13.28
N GLN A 53 5.01 -0.46 -13.66
CA GLN A 53 5.25 0.04 -15.03
C GLN A 53 6.38 -0.73 -15.72
N GLY A 54 6.04 -1.48 -16.77
CA GLY A 54 7.02 -2.14 -17.63
C GLY A 54 7.69 -1.15 -18.59
N ILE A 55 8.79 -0.53 -18.17
CA ILE A 55 9.54 0.48 -18.94
C ILE A 55 10.95 0.02 -19.34
N GLY A 56 11.31 -1.22 -19.01
CA GLY A 56 12.64 -1.80 -19.14
C GLY A 56 13.47 -1.62 -17.86
N SER A 57 14.35 -2.58 -17.55
CA SER A 57 15.10 -2.60 -16.29
C SER A 57 15.96 -1.36 -16.06
N SER A 58 16.60 -0.85 -17.10
CA SER A 58 17.37 0.40 -17.01
C SER A 58 16.50 1.62 -16.69
N GLY A 59 15.24 1.63 -17.17
CA GLY A 59 14.27 2.66 -16.82
C GLY A 59 13.88 2.58 -15.33
N GLY A 60 13.62 1.36 -14.84
CA GLY A 60 13.34 1.11 -13.42
C GLY A 60 14.48 1.55 -12.51
N ILE A 61 15.73 1.16 -12.83
CA ILE A 61 16.94 1.57 -12.08
C ILE A 61 17.03 3.10 -11.96
N LYS A 62 16.81 3.82 -13.07
CA LYS A 62 16.83 5.29 -13.05
C LYS A 62 15.74 5.86 -12.14
N GLN A 63 14.53 5.31 -12.18
CA GLN A 63 13.41 5.79 -11.37
C GLN A 63 13.58 5.54 -9.88
N ILE A 64 14.09 4.36 -9.48
CA ILE A 64 14.35 4.09 -8.05
C ILE A 64 15.50 4.95 -7.51
N GLN A 65 16.55 5.20 -8.32
CA GLN A 65 17.62 6.14 -7.96
C GLN A 65 17.10 7.58 -7.80
N ALA A 66 16.16 7.99 -8.66
CA ALA A 66 15.47 9.27 -8.57
C ALA A 66 14.38 9.32 -7.48
N LYS A 67 14.12 8.21 -6.78
CA LYS A 67 13.08 8.06 -5.74
C LYS A 67 11.67 8.40 -6.24
N THR A 68 11.38 8.12 -7.51
CA THR A 68 10.07 8.35 -8.11
C THR A 68 9.14 7.14 -8.00
N VAL A 69 9.68 5.99 -7.56
CA VAL A 69 8.96 4.73 -7.33
C VAL A 69 9.49 4.09 -6.04
N ASP A 70 8.72 3.16 -5.47
CA ASP A 70 9.06 2.47 -4.22
C ASP A 70 10.00 1.27 -4.45
N PHE A 71 9.94 0.65 -5.63
CA PHE A 71 10.83 -0.46 -6.01
C PHE A 71 11.10 -0.51 -7.52
N ALA A 72 12.15 -1.23 -7.90
CA ALA A 72 12.49 -1.48 -9.30
C ALA A 72 12.74 -2.97 -9.59
N GLY A 73 12.53 -3.38 -10.85
CA GLY A 73 12.73 -4.75 -11.35
C GLY A 73 13.33 -4.83 -12.74
#